data_AF-A0A7C3P581-F1
#
_entry.id   AF-A0A7C3P581-F1
#
_cell.length_a   1.000
_cell.length_b   1.000
_cell.length_c   1.000
_cell.angle_alpha   90.00
_cell.angle_beta   90.00
_cell.angle_gamma   90.00
#
_symmetry.space_group_name_H-M   'P 1'
#
loop_
_entity.id
_entity.type
_entity.pdbx_description
1 polymer ?
#
loop_
_entity_poly.entity_id
_entity_poly.type
_entity_poly.pdbx_seq_one_letter_code
_entity_poly.pdbx_strand_id
1 'polypeptide(L)' 'MSTAMLIVHFTLAVFVVAVILFQGPKGEGLGAIGGSARLFHGPRPRETLMLRVTSIVSLLFIGTSVYLAFVR' A
#
# COMPACT_ATOMS: atom_id res chain seq x y z
N MET A 1 18.94 -11.00 19.12
CA MET A 1 18.74 -10.25 17.84
C MET A 1 17.46 -10.64 17.10
N SER A 2 16.81 -11.75 17.46
CA SER A 2 15.62 -12.24 16.78
C SER A 2 14.31 -11.49 17.07
N THR A 3 14.10 -11.09 18.32
CA THR A 3 12.83 -10.51 18.80
C THR A 3 12.61 -9.07 18.32
N ALA A 4 13.66 -8.25 18.27
CA ALA A 4 13.55 -6.86 17.82
C ALA A 4 13.09 -6.76 16.36
N MET A 5 13.62 -7.60 15.46
CA MET A 5 13.17 -7.67 14.06
C MET A 5 11.70 -8.11 13.94
N LEU A 6 11.25 -9.05 14.78
CA LEU A 6 9.85 -9.49 14.79
C LEU A 6 8.90 -8.38 15.25
N ILE A 7 9.28 -7.62 16.28
CA ILE A 7 8.50 -6.47 16.77
C ILE A 7 8.36 -5.42 15.67
N VAL A 8 9.46 -5.08 14.99
CA VAL A 8 9.46 -4.12 13.88
C VAL A 8 8.59 -4.61 12.72
N HIS A 9 8.72 -5.88 12.34
CA HIS A 9 7.93 -6.47 11.26
C HIS A 9 6.43 -6.51 11.59
N PHE A 10 6.07 -6.90 12.82
CA PHE A 10 4.69 -6.90 13.28
C PHE A 10 4.08 -5.49 13.29
N THR A 11 4.85 -4.50 13.74
CA THR A 11 4.41 -3.09 13.73
C THR A 11 4.17 -2.60 12.30
N LEU A 12 5.08 -2.92 11.36
CA LEU A 12 4.91 -2.63 9.94
C LEU A 12 3.67 -3.30 9.34
N ALA A 13 3.40 -4.56 9.70
CA ALA A 13 2.23 -5.30 9.22
C ALA A 13 0.92 -4.60 9.64
N VAL A 14 0.80 -4.26 10.93
CA VAL A 14 -0.37 -3.54 11.45
C VAL A 14 -0.54 -2.17 10.78
N PHE A 15 0.57 -1.45 10.57
CA PHE A 15 0.54 -0.15 9.92
C PHE A 15 0.07 -0.23 8.46
N VAL A 16 0.53 -1.22 7.70
CA VAL A 16 0.08 -1.47 6.31
C VAL A 16 -1.41 -1.72 6.27
N VAL A 17 -1.94 -2.57 7.16
CA VAL A 17 -3.38 -2.87 7.23
C VAL A 17 -4.17 -1.59 7.55
N ALA A 18 -3.73 -0.79 8.52
CA ALA A 18 -4.37 0.48 8.85
C ALA A 18 -4.39 1.44 7.66
N VAL A 19 -3.27 1.60 6.95
CA VAL A 19 -3.19 2.44 5.74
C VAL A 19 -4.12 1.94 4.64
N ILE A 20 -4.31 0.63 4.50
CA ILE A 20 -5.26 0.04 3.54
C ILE A 20 -6.70 0.33 3.93
N LEU A 21 -7.06 0.18 5.21
CA LEU A 21 -8.41 0.48 5.69
C LEU A 21 -8.78 1.96 5.56
N PHE A 22 -7.80 2.86 5.71
CA PHE A 22 -8.00 4.29 5.49
C PHE A 22 -8.12 4.69 4.00
N GLN A 23 -7.78 3.81 3.06
CA GLN A 23 -8.01 4.09 1.65
C GLN A 23 -9.50 3.99 1.33
N GLY A 24 -10.12 5.13 1.03
CA GLY A 24 -11.50 5.17 0.55
C GLY A 24 -11.68 4.39 -0.77
N PRO A 25 -12.92 3.95 -1.06
CA PRO A 25 -13.22 3.24 -2.29
C PRO A 25 -12.90 4.12 -3.50
N LYS A 26 -11.98 3.64 -4.34
CA LYS A 26 -11.56 4.32 -5.57
C LYS A 26 -12.67 4.14 -6.61
N GLY A 27 -13.29 5.24 -7.03
CA GLY A 27 -14.41 5.22 -7.99
C GLY A 27 -14.00 4.91 -9.44
N GLU A 28 -12.72 4.69 -9.73
CA GLU A 28 -12.22 4.50 -11.09
C GLU A 28 -12.40 3.05 -11.61
N GLY A 29 -12.48 2.05 -10.71
CA GLY A 29 -12.82 0.66 -11.02
C GLY A 29 -12.14 0.05 -12.26
N LEU A 30 -12.86 -0.83 -12.97
CA LEU A 30 -12.49 -1.37 -14.29
C LEU A 30 -12.56 -0.31 -15.40
N GLY A 31 -13.28 0.80 -15.18
CA GLY A 31 -13.40 1.90 -16.14
C GLY A 31 -12.07 2.62 -16.42
N ALA A 32 -11.10 2.53 -15.49
CA ALA A 32 -9.75 3.02 -15.70
C ALA A 32 -8.96 2.21 -16.75
N ILE A 33 -9.28 0.93 -16.91
CA ILE A 33 -8.59 0.04 -17.86
C ILE A 33 -8.88 0.44 -19.31
N GLY A 34 -10.06 0.99 -19.59
CA GLY A 34 -10.46 1.49 -20.90
C GLY A 34 -10.05 2.94 -21.21
N GLY A 35 -9.29 3.61 -20.33
CA GLY A 35 -8.87 5.01 -20.49
C GLY A 35 -9.98 6.06 -20.32
N SER A 36 -11.25 5.65 -20.26
CA SER A 36 -12.43 6.52 -20.22
C SER A 36 -12.83 6.96 -18.80
N ALA A 37 -12.41 6.27 -17.73
CA ALA A 37 -12.72 6.73 -16.36
C ALA A 37 -12.02 8.04 -15.98
N ARG A 38 -10.85 8.35 -16.57
CA ARG A 38 -10.17 9.64 -16.40
C ARG A 38 -10.77 10.78 -17.23
N LEU A 39 -11.56 10.45 -18.25
CA LEU A 39 -12.26 11.44 -19.08
C LEU A 39 -13.43 12.09 -18.32
N PHE A 40 -14.04 11.37 -17.38
CA PHE A 40 -15.18 11.84 -16.58
C PHE A 40 -14.85 12.14 -15.12
N HIS A 41 -13.71 11.68 -14.61
CA HIS A 41 -13.20 12.02 -13.28
C HIS A 41 -11.81 12.67 -13.41
N GLY A 42 -11.74 13.98 -13.15
CA GLY A 42 -10.47 14.70 -13.13
C GLY A 42 -9.53 14.19 -12.02
N PRO A 43 -8.20 14.45 -12.14
CA PRO A 43 -7.21 13.94 -11.19
C PRO A 43 -7.50 14.44 -9.77
N ARG A 44 -7.81 13.51 -8.87
CA ARG A 44 -8.00 13.79 -7.43
C ARG A 44 -6.64 13.71 -6.73
N PRO A 45 -6.03 14.84 -6.32
CA PRO A 45 -4.66 14.86 -5.81
C PRO A 45 -4.48 14.03 -4.53
N ARG A 46 -5.52 13.99 -3.69
CA ARG A 46 -5.54 13.25 -2.42
C ARG A 46 -5.47 11.74 -2.62
N GLU A 47 -6.22 11.22 -3.59
CA GLU A 47 -6.23 9.78 -3.89
C GLU A 47 -4.91 9.34 -4.53
N THR A 48 -4.33 10.16 -5.41
CA THR A 48 -3.02 9.91 -6.03
C THR A 48 -1.91 9.85 -4.99
N LEU A 49 -1.92 10.75 -4.02
CA LEU A 49 -0.92 10.78 -2.94
C LEU A 49 -1.04 9.54 -2.05
N MET A 50 -2.25 9.21 -1.56
CA MET A 50 -2.47 8.02 -0.74
C MET A 50 -2.09 6.73 -1.47
N LEU A 51 -2.37 6.64 -2.77
CA LEU A 51 -1.97 5.49 -3.59
C LEU A 51 -0.44 5.35 -3.62
N ARG A 52 0.30 6.43 -3.87
CA ARG A 52 1.77 6.42 -3.88
C ARG A 52 2.35 6.02 -2.53
N VAL A 53 1.85 6.61 -1.45
CA VAL A 53 2.31 6.29 -0.08
C VAL A 53 2.05 4.82 0.23
N THR A 54 0.86 4.31 -0.06
CA THR A 54 0.53 2.90 0.16
C THR A 54 1.43 1.99 -0.66
N SER A 55 1.65 2.28 -1.94
CA SER A 55 2.53 1.45 -2.79
C SER A 55 3.95 1.37 -2.24
N ILE A 56 4.51 2.49 -1.77
CA ILE A 56 5.86 2.51 -1.17
C ILE A 56 5.87 1.69 0.12
N VAL A 57 4.89 1.91 1.00
CA VAL A 57 4.79 1.20 2.30
C VAL A 57 4.59 -0.31 2.10
N SER A 58 3.73 -0.72 1.16
CA SER A 58 3.53 -2.14 0.80
C SER A 58 4.79 -2.77 0.22
N LEU A 59 5.55 -2.05 -0.60
CA LEU A 59 6.81 -2.56 -1.16
C LEU A 59 7.85 -2.81 -0.05
N LEU A 60 7.99 -1.88 0.90
CA LEU A 60 8.87 -2.02 2.06
C LEU A 60 8.45 -3.20 2.96
N PHE A 61 7.14 -3.39 3.16
CA PHE A 61 6.61 -4.52 3.90
C PHE A 61 6.97 -5.86 3.24
N ILE A 62 6.74 -5.99 1.92
CA ILE A 62 7.10 -7.19 1.16
C ILE A 62 8.60 -7.45 1.24
N GLY A 63 9.44 -6.42 1.05
CA GLY A 63 10.89 -6.57 1.16
C GLY A 63 11.34 -7.07 2.53
N THR A 64 10.75 -6.52 3.61
CA THR A 64 11.02 -6.97 4.98
C THR A 64 10.52 -8.39 5.22
N SER A 65 9.35 -8.75 4.68
CA SER A 65 8.77 -10.10 4.78
C SER A 65 9.64 -11.13 4.08
N VAL A 66 10.14 -10.84 2.87
CA VAL A 66 11.00 -11.74 2.11
C VAL A 66 12.35 -11.92 2.81
N TYR A 67 12.94 -10.82 3.29
CA TYR A 67 14.19 -10.89 4.04
C TYR A 67 14.06 -11.76 5.29
N LEU A 68 12.99 -11.57 6.07
CA LEU A 68 12.75 -12.34 7.29
C LEU A 68 12.40 -13.82 7.01
N ALA A 69 11.81 -14.12 5.85
CA ALA A 69 11.44 -15.49 5.46
C ALA A 69 12.60 -16.30 4.87
N PHE A 70 13.54 -15.66 4.17
CA PHE A 70 14.57 -16.36 3.40
C PHE A 70 16.01 -16.13 3.85
N VAL A 71 16.32 -14.97 4.44
CA VAL A 71 17.71 -14.59 4.78
C VAL A 71 18.04 -14.83 6.25
N ARG A 72 17.02 -14.85 7.11
CA ARG A 72 17.15 -14.99 8.56
C ARG A 72 16.61 -16.33 9.03
#